data_AF-A0A7C7CZ81-F1
#
_entry.id   AF-A0A7C7CZ81-F1
#
_cell.length_a   1.000
_cell.length_b   1.000
_cell.length_c   1.000
_cell.angle_alpha   90.00
_cell.angle_beta   90.00
_cell.angle_gamma   90.00
#
_symmetry.space_group_name_H-M   'P 1'
#
loop_
_entity.id
_entity.type
_entity.pdbx_description
1 polymer ?
#
loop_
_entity_poly.entity_id
_entity_poly.type
_entity_poly.pdbx_seq_one_letter_code
_entity_poly.pdbx_strand_id
1 'polypeptide(L)'
;MWKAPGYSKMDIHISYDLPEIAGLQLQAFAHLFNATDEVYVQDAVDNSQYNSYGTKEHAAHNAEVFLGAPRYFNAGLTVRF
;
A
#
# COMPACT_ATOMS: atom_id res chain seq x y z
N MET A 1 3.65 -11.81 -20.15
CA MET A 1 3.44 -10.85 -19.03
C MET A 1 1.95 -10.59 -18.92
N TRP A 2 1.38 -10.60 -17.72
CA TRP A 2 -0.04 -10.34 -17.49
C TRP A 2 -0.32 -8.83 -17.45
N LYS A 3 -1.48 -8.42 -17.96
CA LYS A 3 -1.95 -7.05 -17.81
C LYS A 3 -2.76 -6.95 -16.52
N ALA A 4 -2.19 -6.30 -15.50
CA ALA A 4 -2.92 -6.03 -14.27
C ALA A 4 -4.14 -5.11 -14.55
N PRO A 5 -5.28 -5.34 -13.87
CA PRO A 5 -6.39 -4.40 -13.88
C PRO A 5 -5.95 -3.01 -13.42
N GLY A 6 -6.52 -1.97 -14.02
CA GLY A 6 -6.33 -0.61 -13.50
C GLY A 6 -7.00 -0.49 -12.13
N TYR A 7 -6.31 0.12 -11.18
CA TYR A 7 -6.84 0.42 -9.85
C TYR A 7 -6.57 1.88 -9.49
N SER A 8 -7.34 2.39 -8.54
CA SER A 8 -7.11 3.70 -7.92
C SER A 8 -6.99 3.52 -6.41
N LYS A 9 -6.05 4.23 -5.80
CA LYS A 9 -5.80 4.20 -4.37
C LYS A 9 -5.79 5.63 -3.84
N MET A 10 -6.41 5.82 -2.67
CA MET A 10 -6.44 7.11 -1.97
C MET A 10 -5.67 7.00 -0.66
N ASP A 11 -4.78 7.96 -0.42
CA ASP A 11 -4.02 8.09 0.82
C ASP A 11 -4.35 9.43 1.49
N ILE A 12 -4.45 9.43 2.81
CA ILE A 12 -4.79 10.60 3.62
C ILE A 12 -3.60 10.91 4.53
N HIS A 13 -3.14 12.16 4.47
CA HIS A 13 -2.05 12.66 5.31
C HIS A 13 -2.52 13.88 6.10
N ILE A 14 -2.44 13.78 7.42
CA ILE A 14 -2.84 14.84 8.36
C ILE A 14 -1.62 15.21 9.19
N SER A 15 -1.37 16.50 9.33
CA SER A 15 -0.36 17.07 10.23
C SER A 15 -0.95 18.26 10.98
N TYR A 16 -0.61 18.39 12.26
CA TYR A 16 -1.05 19.47 13.12
C TYR A 16 0.11 19.99 13.96
N ASP A 17 0.36 21.30 13.88
CA ASP A 17 1.37 21.96 14.70
C ASP A 17 0.78 22.20 16.09
N LEU A 18 1.38 21.58 17.10
CA LEU A 18 0.99 21.77 18.49
C LEU A 18 1.50 23.13 18.97
N PRO A 19 0.80 23.76 19.93
CA PRO A 19 1.34 24.91 20.64
C PRO A 19 2.73 24.59 21.18
N GLU A 20 3.59 25.61 21.25
CA GLU A 20 4.92 25.45 21.83
C GLU A 20 4.82 24.99 23.28
N ILE A 21 5.51 23.89 23.61
CA ILE A 21 5.55 23.34 24.97
C ILE A 21 7.00 23.37 25.42
N ALA A 22 7.29 24.18 26.44
CA ALA A 22 8.62 24.27 27.06
C ALA A 22 9.77 24.56 26.06
N GLY A 23 9.56 25.45 25.08
CA GLY A 23 10.58 25.79 24.07
C GLY A 23 10.65 24.82 22.89
N LEU A 24 9.83 23.77 22.87
CA LEU A 24 9.83 22.75 21.81
C LEU A 24 8.70 23.01 20.81
N GLN A 25 9.05 22.97 19.53
CA GLN A 25 8.07 22.91 18.45
C GLN A 25 7.70 21.45 18.20
N LEU A 26 6.46 21.10 18.53
CA LEU A 26 5.94 19.75 18.37
C LEU A 26 4.94 19.72 17.20
N GLN A 27 5.02 18.70 16.36
CA GLN A 27 4.05 18.44 15.31
C GLN A 27 3.51 17.03 15.47
N ALA A 28 2.19 16.89 15.51
CA ALA A 28 1.52 15.59 15.44
C ALA A 28 1.20 15.26 13.98
N PHE A 29 1.36 14.00 13.60
CA PHE A 29 0.98 13.53 12.27
C PHE A 29 0.23 12.20 12.35
N ALA A 30 -0.64 11.99 11.37
CA ALA A 30 -1.30 10.73 11.10
C ALA A 30 -1.37 10.51 9.59
N HIS A 31 -1.07 9.30 9.15
CA HIS A 31 -1.25 8.88 7.76
C HIS A 31 -2.12 7.63 7.72
N LEU A 32 -3.06 7.63 6.78
CA LEU A 32 -3.90 6.50 6.44
C LEU A 32 -3.65 6.17 4.99
N PHE A 33 -3.20 4.94 4.74
CA PHE A 33 -2.93 4.45 3.40
C PHE A 33 -4.04 3.50 2.96
N ASN A 34 -4.40 3.54 1.68
CA ASN A 34 -5.54 2.81 1.11
C ASN A 34 -6.84 3.11 1.90
N ALA A 35 -7.21 4.39 1.94
CA ALA A 35 -8.33 4.90 2.74
C ALA A 35 -9.67 4.26 2.36
N THR A 36 -9.85 3.83 1.11
CA THR A 36 -11.04 3.14 0.62
C THR A 36 -11.02 1.63 0.83
N ASP A 37 -9.92 1.08 1.39
CA ASP A 37 -9.74 -0.37 1.62
C ASP A 37 -9.90 -1.21 0.35
N GLU A 38 -9.40 -0.70 -0.78
CA GLU A 38 -9.50 -1.37 -2.08
C GLU A 38 -8.59 -2.61 -2.11
N VAL A 39 -9.10 -3.73 -2.61
CA VAL A 39 -8.28 -4.91 -2.94
C VAL A 39 -7.90 -4.83 -4.41
N TYR A 40 -6.61 -4.68 -4.68
CA TYR A 40 -6.10 -4.49 -6.04
C TYR A 40 -4.90 -5.38 -6.32
N VAL A 41 -4.73 -5.71 -7.60
CA VAL A 41 -3.58 -6.46 -8.11
C VAL A 41 -2.50 -5.47 -8.50
N GLN A 42 -1.34 -5.55 -7.85
CA GLN A 42 -0.18 -4.72 -8.18
C GLN A 42 0.64 -5.30 -9.32
N ASP A 43 0.81 -6.61 -9.32
CA ASP A 43 1.59 -7.30 -10.33
C ASP A 43 1.07 -8.73 -10.52
N ALA A 44 1.39 -9.32 -11.66
CA ALA A 44 1.09 -10.71 -11.96
C ALA A 44 2.20 -11.31 -12.82
N VAL A 45 2.81 -12.39 -12.32
CA VAL A 45 3.81 -13.15 -13.07
C VAL A 45 3.15 -14.31 -13.80
N ASP A 46 3.73 -14.64 -14.94
CA ASP A 46 3.31 -15.78 -15.73
C ASP A 46 4.16 -17.02 -15.43
N ASN A 47 3.56 -18.20 -15.53
CA ASN A 47 4.22 -19.48 -15.27
C ASN A 47 4.90 -19.51 -13.89
N SER A 48 4.13 -19.21 -12.84
CA SER A 48 4.60 -19.23 -11.45
C SER A 48 5.34 -20.52 -11.12
N GLN A 49 6.50 -20.41 -10.49
CA GLN A 49 7.27 -21.60 -10.09
C GLN A 49 6.60 -22.42 -8.98
N TYR A 50 5.66 -21.82 -8.25
CA TYR A 50 5.05 -22.41 -7.06
C TYR A 50 3.55 -22.68 -7.23
N ASN A 51 2.84 -21.82 -7.97
CA ASN A 51 1.38 -21.86 -8.08
C ASN A 51 0.88 -22.30 -9.47
N SER A 52 1.78 -22.48 -10.46
CA SER A 52 1.42 -22.96 -11.79
C SER A 52 1.06 -24.45 -11.78
N TYR A 53 0.09 -24.84 -12.60
CA TYR A 53 -0.39 -26.21 -12.71
C TYR A 53 -0.39 -26.69 -14.16
N GLY A 54 0.24 -27.84 -14.44
CA GLY A 54 0.21 -28.43 -15.79
C GLY A 54 1.29 -27.87 -16.73
N THR A 55 0.92 -27.54 -17.97
CA THR A 55 1.84 -27.07 -19.01
C THR A 55 2.16 -25.59 -18.85
N LYS A 56 3.37 -25.18 -19.25
CA LYS A 56 3.82 -23.79 -19.17
C LYS A 56 3.24 -22.95 -20.32
N GLU A 57 1.95 -22.69 -20.24
CA GLU A 57 1.18 -21.91 -21.20
C GLU A 57 0.72 -20.57 -20.58
N HIS A 58 0.52 -19.54 -21.41
CA HIS A 58 -0.09 -18.27 -21.00
C HIS A 58 -1.57 -18.47 -20.65
N ALA A 59 -1.83 -18.98 -19.46
CA ALA A 59 -3.16 -19.33 -18.97
C ALA A 59 -3.33 -18.91 -17.50
N ALA A 60 -4.57 -18.60 -17.11
CA ALA A 60 -4.86 -18.05 -15.79
C ALA A 60 -4.41 -18.95 -14.63
N HIS A 61 -4.45 -20.28 -14.81
CA HIS A 61 -4.01 -21.25 -13.80
C HIS A 61 -2.49 -21.34 -13.65
N ASN A 62 -1.74 -20.67 -14.53
CA ASN A 62 -0.28 -20.55 -14.45
C ASN A 62 0.17 -19.18 -13.92
N ALA A 63 -0.77 -18.26 -13.71
CA ALA A 63 -0.48 -16.93 -13.22
C ALA A 63 -0.37 -16.92 -11.68
N GLU A 64 0.56 -16.14 -11.16
CA GLU A 64 0.58 -15.78 -9.74
C GLU A 64 0.38 -14.28 -9.60
N VAL A 65 -0.51 -13.92 -8.69
CA VAL A 65 -1.04 -12.57 -8.53
C VAL A 65 -0.53 -11.97 -7.22
N PHE A 66 0.07 -10.80 -7.29
CA PHE A 66 0.56 -10.06 -6.13
C PHE A 66 -0.42 -8.96 -5.78
N LEU A 67 -1.08 -9.10 -4.63
CA LEU A 67 -2.01 -8.11 -4.13
C LEU A 67 -1.25 -6.93 -3.54
N GLY A 68 -1.84 -5.74 -3.70
CA GLY A 68 -1.31 -4.55 -3.08
C GLY A 68 -1.52 -4.48 -1.59
N ALA A 69 -0.78 -3.57 -0.96
CA ALA A 69 -0.86 -3.38 0.47
C ALA A 69 -2.31 -3.07 0.90
N PRO A 70 -2.83 -3.74 1.94
CA PRO A 70 -4.15 -3.47 2.48
C PRO A 70 -4.15 -2.09 3.15
N ARG A 71 -5.30 -1.66 3.68
CA ARG A 71 -5.37 -0.45 4.49
C ARG A 71 -4.49 -0.56 5.73
N TYR A 72 -3.66 0.45 5.96
CA TYR A 72 -2.85 0.59 7.18
C TYR A 72 -2.71 2.05 7.57
N PHE A 73 -2.45 2.29 8.86
CA PHE A 73 -2.27 3.64 9.40
C PHE A 73 -1.01 3.73 10.24
N ASN A 74 -0.41 4.91 10.30
CA ASN A 74 0.61 5.25 11.29
C ASN A 74 0.39 6.67 11.80
N ALA A 75 0.82 6.92 13.04
CA ALA A 75 0.75 8.23 13.66
C ALA A 75 1.95 8.45 14.56
N GLY A 76 2.31 9.71 14.79
CA GLY A 76 3.47 10.03 15.62
C GLY A 76 3.62 11.52 15.91
N LEU A 77 4.73 11.83 16.56
CA LEU A 77 5.14 13.17 16.92
C LEU A 77 6.51 13.47 16.31
N THR A 78 6.68 14.68 15.79
CA THR A 78 7.96 15.25 15.39
C THR A 78 8.33 16.36 16.35
N VAL A 79 9.54 16.30 16.90
CA VAL A 79 10.11 17.32 17.77
C VAL A 79 11.13 18.13 16.97
N ARG A 80 11.00 19.46 16.98
CA ARG A 80 11.93 20.40 16.36
C ARG A 80 12.52 21.31 17.44
N PHE A 81 13.84 21.53 17.37
CA PHE A 81 14.64 22.33 18.30
C PHE A 81 15.11 23.61 17.62
#